data_AF-A0ABD0XSE9-F1
#
_entry.id   AF-A0ABD0XSE9-F1
#
_cell.length_a   1.000
_cell.length_b   1.000
_cell.length_c   1.000
_cell.angle_alpha   90.00
_cell.angle_beta   90.00
_cell.angle_gamma   90.00
#
_symmetry.space_group_name_H-M   'P 1'
#
loop_
_entity.id
_entity.type
_entity.pdbx_description
1 polymer ?
#
loop_
_entity_poly.entity_id
_entity_poly.type
_entity_poly.pdbx_seq_one_letter_code
_entity_poly.pdbx_strand_id
1 'polypeptide(L)'
;GNDDGASESSNGVLESDTIPHVNIGAKYQCVVPTCVNTAQVDTDQYDDYLLWDTRINNIATETEIDMYLEFACCAAVPGGGRNKEYALHILHLCKGNVHEAMLKLMQPTPSLPEGHPLLNFEYSDSDRWNAEEMETFHQALMKYEKDFSSVAQEVSSYFTFIVWLLNVAA
;
A
#
# COMPACT_ATOMS: atom_id res chain seq x y z
N GLY A 1 45.78 -10.48 56.80
CA GLY A 1 45.30 -10.80 55.46
C GLY A 1 44.51 -9.61 54.92
N ASN A 2 44.20 -9.50 53.63
CA ASN A 2 43.85 -10.58 52.69
C ASN A 2 42.73 -11.48 53.24
N ASP A 3 41.64 -11.84 52.55
CA ASP A 3 41.00 -11.41 51.28
C ASP A 3 39.47 -11.49 51.51
N ASP A 4 38.53 -11.12 50.65
CA ASP A 4 38.51 -10.80 49.21
C ASP A 4 37.46 -9.67 48.97
N GLY A 5 36.89 -9.32 47.81
CA GLY A 5 36.95 -9.83 46.43
C GLY A 5 35.76 -9.28 45.63
N ALA A 6 35.98 -8.83 44.39
CA ALA A 6 34.93 -8.19 43.60
C ALA A 6 33.88 -9.20 43.11
N SER A 7 32.59 -8.94 43.37
CA SER A 7 31.52 -9.52 42.56
C SER A 7 31.36 -8.69 41.29
N GLU A 8 32.28 -8.87 40.34
CA GLU A 8 32.07 -8.40 38.97
C GLU A 8 30.74 -8.98 38.47
N SER A 9 29.80 -8.11 38.10
CA SER A 9 28.54 -8.52 37.53
C SER A 9 28.81 -9.08 36.14
N SER A 10 29.07 -10.38 36.07
CA SER A 10 29.40 -11.08 34.84
C SER A 10 28.30 -10.84 33.81
N ASN A 11 28.67 -10.20 32.70
CA ASN A 11 27.88 -10.21 31.48
C ASN A 11 27.89 -11.64 30.93
N GLY A 12 27.06 -12.50 31.52
CA GLY A 12 26.74 -13.80 30.98
C GLY A 12 26.14 -13.60 29.59
N VAL A 13 26.77 -14.24 28.59
CA VAL A 13 26.21 -14.34 27.25
C VAL A 13 24.79 -14.87 27.40
N LEU A 14 23.80 -14.13 26.89
CA LEU A 14 22.39 -14.51 26.99
C LEU A 14 22.21 -15.87 26.30
N GLU A 15 22.00 -16.91 27.10
CA GLU A 15 21.71 -18.25 26.57
C GLU A 15 20.44 -18.16 25.72
N SER A 16 20.55 -18.49 24.44
CA SER A 16 19.39 -18.60 23.56
C SER A 16 18.62 -19.83 24.00
N ASP A 17 17.52 -19.60 24.70
CA ASP A 17 16.72 -20.66 25.30
C ASP A 17 16.28 -21.70 24.25
N THR A 18 16.47 -22.97 24.57
CA THR A 18 16.25 -24.08 23.63
C THR A 18 14.78 -24.46 23.45
N ILE A 19 13.89 -23.88 24.26
CA ILE A 19 12.44 -24.10 24.19
C ILE A 19 11.76 -22.79 23.78
N PRO A 20 10.90 -22.78 22.74
CA PRO A 20 10.20 -21.57 22.33
C PRO A 20 9.24 -21.11 23.44
N HIS A 21 9.47 -19.90 23.94
CA HIS A 21 8.69 -19.27 25.01
C HIS A 21 8.56 -17.76 24.74
N VAL A 22 7.63 -17.10 25.44
CA VAL A 22 7.43 -15.65 25.32
C VAL A 22 8.46 -14.93 26.19
N ASN A 23 9.30 -14.10 25.58
CA ASN A 23 10.25 -13.26 26.29
C ASN A 23 9.54 -12.16 27.09
N ILE A 24 9.88 -12.00 28.38
CA ILE A 24 9.26 -11.03 29.30
C ILE A 24 10.33 -10.10 29.87
N GLY A 25 10.19 -8.79 29.67
CA GLY A 25 11.04 -7.75 30.25
C GLY A 25 10.92 -6.40 29.53
N ALA A 26 11.48 -5.33 30.10
CA ALA A 26 11.38 -3.98 29.53
C ALA A 26 12.01 -3.81 28.12
N LYS A 27 12.81 -4.78 27.66
CA LYS A 27 13.38 -4.88 26.31
C LYS A 27 12.48 -5.61 25.29
N TYR A 28 11.33 -6.13 25.73
CA TYR A 28 10.38 -6.92 24.94
C TYR A 28 8.95 -6.35 24.99
N GLN A 29 8.54 -5.74 26.12
CA GLN A 29 7.26 -5.06 26.25
C GLN A 29 7.34 -3.58 25.83
N CYS A 30 6.26 -3.07 25.24
CA CYS A 30 6.09 -1.65 25.00
C CYS A 30 5.84 -0.87 26.31
N VAL A 31 6.17 0.42 26.30
CA VAL A 31 5.76 1.34 27.37
C VAL A 31 4.27 1.65 27.16
N VAL A 32 3.44 1.29 28.15
CA VAL A 32 2.00 1.60 28.12
C VAL A 32 1.80 3.11 28.33
N PRO A 33 1.18 3.84 27.41
CA PRO A 33 0.88 5.27 27.60
C PRO A 33 -0.04 5.48 28.80
N THR A 34 0.19 6.54 29.57
CA THR A 34 -0.74 6.97 30.62
C THR A 34 -2.08 7.39 30.01
N CYS A 35 -3.18 7.04 30.67
CA CYS A 35 -4.52 7.43 30.21
C CYS A 35 -4.69 8.96 30.30
N VAL A 36 -4.68 9.64 29.15
CA VAL A 36 -4.95 11.07 29.02
C VAL A 36 -6.43 11.28 28.70
N ASN A 37 -7.05 12.29 29.30
CA ASN A 37 -8.44 12.62 29.02
C ASN A 37 -8.55 13.23 27.60
N THR A 38 -9.53 12.79 26.81
CA THR A 38 -9.57 12.92 25.33
C THR A 38 -9.70 14.34 24.76
N ALA A 39 -9.69 15.37 25.60
CA ALA A 39 -9.62 16.78 25.17
C ALA A 39 -8.19 17.23 24.75
N GLN A 40 -7.17 16.40 25.00
CA GLN A 40 -5.78 16.59 24.58
C GLN A 40 -5.29 15.39 23.76
N VAL A 41 -6.10 14.91 22.81
CA VAL A 41 -5.54 14.17 21.68
C VAL A 41 -4.67 15.18 20.93
N ASP A 42 -3.37 14.89 20.82
CA ASP A 42 -2.46 15.75 20.07
C ASP A 42 -3.01 15.88 18.65
N THR A 43 -3.06 17.11 18.12
CA THR A 43 -3.38 17.32 16.70
C THR A 43 -2.13 17.04 15.88
N ASP A 44 -1.54 15.87 16.09
CA ASP A 44 -0.55 15.29 15.22
C ASP A 44 -1.16 15.29 13.82
N GLN A 45 -0.40 15.87 12.90
CA GLN A 45 -0.79 15.98 11.51
C GLN A 45 -0.64 14.59 10.90
N TYR A 46 -1.67 13.76 11.04
CA TYR A 46 -1.70 12.44 10.41
C TYR A 46 -1.48 12.63 8.90
N ASP A 47 -0.49 11.95 8.33
CA ASP A 47 -0.22 11.90 6.88
C ASP A 47 -1.28 11.06 6.12
N ASP A 48 -2.49 10.96 6.69
CA ASP A 48 -3.63 10.23 6.17
C ASP A 48 -4.45 11.12 5.24
N TYR A 49 -4.85 10.58 4.09
CA TYR A 49 -5.68 11.29 3.12
C TYR A 49 -7.03 10.58 2.95
N LEU A 50 -8.13 11.33 3.09
CA LEU A 50 -9.48 10.79 2.89
C LEU A 50 -9.73 10.53 1.40
N LEU A 51 -9.77 9.25 1.01
CA LEU A 51 -10.01 8.83 -0.37
C LEU A 51 -11.48 8.45 -0.65
N TRP A 52 -12.25 8.07 0.38
CA TRP A 52 -13.66 7.69 0.26
C TRP A 52 -14.45 8.05 1.52
N ASP A 53 -15.70 8.50 1.35
CA ASP A 53 -16.65 8.76 2.45
C ASP A 53 -17.99 8.08 2.13
N THR A 54 -18.44 7.18 3.01
CA THR A 54 -19.72 6.46 2.86
C THR A 54 -20.94 7.38 2.86
N ARG A 55 -20.80 8.64 3.30
CA ARG A 55 -21.84 9.67 3.17
C ARG A 55 -22.23 9.98 1.72
N ILE A 56 -21.43 9.58 0.73
CA ILE A 56 -21.77 9.68 -0.70
C ILE A 56 -23.08 8.95 -1.02
N ASN A 57 -23.42 7.88 -0.28
CA ASN A 57 -24.66 7.12 -0.44
C ASN A 57 -25.94 7.93 -0.09
N ASN A 58 -25.80 9.14 0.46
CA ASN A 58 -26.90 10.08 0.65
C ASN A 58 -27.17 10.97 -0.59
N ILE A 59 -26.27 10.93 -1.59
CA ILE A 59 -26.25 11.81 -2.77
C ILE A 59 -26.44 10.99 -4.05
N ALA A 60 -25.71 9.87 -4.16
CA ALA A 60 -25.87 8.89 -5.23
C ALA A 60 -26.42 7.59 -4.65
N THR A 61 -27.38 6.97 -5.34
CA THR A 61 -27.90 5.65 -4.98
C THR A 61 -26.89 4.55 -5.33
N GLU A 62 -26.98 3.40 -4.66
CA GLU A 62 -26.14 2.22 -4.93
C GLU A 62 -26.17 1.83 -6.43
N THR A 63 -27.35 1.86 -7.05
CA THR A 63 -27.52 1.60 -8.50
C THR A 63 -26.83 2.63 -9.40
N GLU A 64 -26.82 3.91 -9.02
CA GLU A 64 -26.08 4.94 -9.78
C GLU A 64 -24.57 4.77 -9.65
N ILE A 65 -24.08 4.35 -8.47
CA ILE A 65 -22.67 4.02 -8.24
C ILE A 65 -22.30 2.77 -9.05
N ASP A 66 -23.13 1.73 -9.08
CA ASP A 66 -22.89 0.52 -9.88
C ASP A 66 -22.81 0.84 -11.38
N MET A 67 -23.79 1.58 -11.93
CA MET A 67 -23.77 2.01 -13.34
C MET A 67 -22.53 2.88 -13.65
N TYR A 68 -22.11 3.72 -12.71
CA TYR A 68 -20.88 4.52 -12.83
C TYR A 68 -19.62 3.64 -12.87
N LEU A 69 -19.57 2.59 -12.05
CA LEU A 69 -18.45 1.62 -12.04
C LEU A 69 -18.45 0.71 -13.28
N GLU A 70 -19.61 0.38 -13.84
CA GLU A 70 -19.72 -0.30 -15.15
C GLU A 70 -19.24 0.62 -16.29
N PHE A 71 -19.65 1.90 -16.28
CA PHE A 71 -19.15 2.91 -17.20
C PHE A 71 -17.63 3.09 -17.10
N ALA A 72 -17.10 3.17 -15.88
CA ALA A 72 -15.66 3.24 -15.63
C ALA A 72 -14.91 2.01 -16.19
N CYS A 73 -15.58 0.87 -16.35
CA CYS A 73 -15.04 -0.34 -16.98
C CYS A 73 -15.20 -0.43 -18.50
N CYS A 74 -15.81 0.56 -19.15
CA CYS A 74 -16.02 0.55 -20.59
C CYS A 74 -14.75 0.93 -21.36
N ALA A 75 -14.49 0.23 -22.48
CA ALA A 75 -13.36 0.52 -23.39
C ALA A 75 -13.40 1.92 -24.05
N ALA A 76 -14.50 2.66 -23.88
CA ALA A 76 -14.63 4.06 -24.29
C ALA A 76 -13.93 5.04 -23.34
N VAL A 77 -13.59 4.63 -22.12
CA VAL A 77 -12.86 5.46 -21.14
C VAL A 77 -11.36 5.48 -21.50
N PRO A 78 -10.71 6.65 -21.62
CA PRO A 78 -9.27 6.75 -21.85
C PRO A 78 -8.46 5.95 -20.81
N GLY A 79 -7.31 5.41 -21.22
CA GLY A 79 -6.55 4.47 -20.38
C GLY A 79 -7.13 3.05 -20.30
N GLY A 80 -8.39 2.85 -20.72
CA GLY A 80 -8.99 1.53 -20.90
C GLY A 80 -9.67 0.96 -19.65
N GLY A 81 -10.14 1.81 -18.73
CA GLY A 81 -11.18 1.45 -17.76
C GLY A 81 -10.91 0.25 -16.85
N ARG A 82 -9.67 0.01 -16.41
CA ARG A 82 -9.39 -1.17 -15.56
C ARG A 82 -9.52 -0.95 -14.07
N ASN A 83 -9.69 0.31 -13.62
CA ASN A 83 -9.59 0.62 -12.21
C ASN A 83 -10.86 1.26 -11.62
N LYS A 84 -11.64 0.43 -10.92
CA LYS A 84 -12.83 0.85 -10.17
C LYS A 84 -12.50 1.68 -8.92
N GLU A 85 -11.35 1.44 -8.30
CA GLU A 85 -10.89 2.17 -7.12
C GLU A 85 -10.62 3.66 -7.44
N TYR A 86 -9.88 3.91 -8.53
CA TYR A 86 -9.69 5.24 -9.11
C TYR A 86 -11.04 5.92 -9.42
N ALA A 87 -12.00 5.19 -9.99
CA ALA A 87 -13.33 5.72 -10.25
C ALA A 87 -14.04 6.15 -8.95
N LEU A 88 -13.98 5.36 -7.89
CA LEU A 88 -14.53 5.72 -6.57
C LEU A 88 -13.86 6.98 -5.99
N HIS A 89 -12.54 7.13 -6.15
CA HIS A 89 -11.82 8.32 -5.73
C HIS A 89 -12.24 9.58 -6.51
N ILE A 90 -12.43 9.49 -7.83
CA ILE A 90 -12.99 10.58 -8.63
C ILE A 90 -14.43 10.92 -8.22
N LEU A 91 -15.24 9.92 -7.86
CA LEU A 91 -16.59 10.14 -7.34
C LEU A 91 -16.58 10.85 -5.98
N HIS A 92 -15.63 10.52 -5.10
CA HIS A 92 -15.42 11.22 -3.82
C HIS A 92 -14.98 12.67 -4.03
N LEU A 93 -14.05 12.93 -4.95
CA LEU A 93 -13.64 14.29 -5.32
C LEU A 93 -14.79 15.12 -5.91
N CYS A 94 -15.72 14.48 -6.61
CA CYS A 94 -16.96 15.10 -7.09
C CYS A 94 -18.10 15.10 -6.04
N LYS A 95 -17.81 14.75 -4.78
CA LYS A 95 -18.76 14.74 -3.65
C LYS A 95 -20.03 13.91 -3.92
N GLY A 96 -19.89 12.79 -4.65
CA GLY A 96 -21.00 11.95 -5.05
C GLY A 96 -21.76 12.40 -6.30
N ASN A 97 -21.35 13.49 -6.96
CA ASN A 97 -21.92 13.87 -8.26
C ASN A 97 -21.42 12.95 -9.38
N VAL A 98 -22.20 11.91 -9.67
CA VAL A 98 -21.90 10.89 -10.69
C VAL A 98 -21.66 11.51 -12.07
N HIS A 99 -22.45 12.50 -12.48
CA HIS A 99 -22.32 13.10 -13.80
C HIS A 99 -20.98 13.86 -13.96
N GLU A 100 -20.57 14.63 -12.94
CA GLU A 100 -19.27 15.29 -12.94
C GLU A 100 -18.11 14.27 -12.90
N ALA A 101 -18.27 13.19 -12.13
CA ALA A 101 -17.29 12.12 -12.04
C ALA A 101 -17.08 11.39 -13.38
N MET A 102 -18.16 11.12 -14.12
CA MET A 102 -18.09 10.57 -15.49
C MET A 102 -17.33 11.49 -16.44
N LEU A 103 -17.61 12.81 -16.40
CA LEU A 103 -16.92 13.78 -17.25
C LEU A 103 -15.41 13.86 -16.93
N LYS A 104 -15.01 13.74 -15.65
CA LYS A 104 -13.59 13.69 -15.26
C LYS A 104 -12.92 12.38 -15.69
N LEU A 105 -13.59 11.23 -15.60
CA LEU A 105 -13.06 9.95 -16.11
C LEU A 105 -12.82 9.98 -17.63
N MET A 106 -13.59 10.76 -18.39
CA MET A 106 -13.40 10.90 -19.84
C MET A 106 -12.25 11.85 -20.23
N GLN A 107 -11.58 12.52 -19.29
CA GLN A 107 -10.45 13.39 -19.60
C GLN A 107 -9.16 12.57 -19.85
N PRO A 108 -8.36 12.90 -20.88
CA PRO A 108 -7.09 12.19 -21.14
C PRO A 108 -6.02 12.34 -20.04
N THR A 109 -6.22 13.27 -19.11
CA THR A 109 -5.28 13.57 -18.02
C THR A 109 -6.10 13.83 -16.74
N PRO A 110 -5.73 13.21 -15.60
CA PRO A 110 -6.47 13.36 -14.36
C PRO A 110 -6.34 14.78 -13.80
N SER A 111 -7.45 15.51 -13.71
CA SER A 111 -7.51 16.85 -13.11
C SER A 111 -7.62 16.78 -11.57
N LEU A 112 -6.56 16.24 -10.94
CA LEU A 112 -6.41 16.18 -9.48
C LEU A 112 -5.87 17.51 -8.92
N PRO A 113 -6.21 17.88 -7.66
CA PRO A 113 -5.58 19.00 -6.97
C PRO A 113 -4.05 18.85 -6.84
N GLU A 114 -3.32 19.96 -6.83
CA GLU A 114 -1.88 19.94 -6.55
C GLU A 114 -1.60 19.31 -5.17
N GLY A 115 -0.62 18.42 -5.11
CA GLY A 115 -0.27 17.68 -3.88
C GLY A 115 -1.20 16.52 -3.52
N HIS A 116 -2.23 16.21 -4.33
CA HIS A 116 -3.10 15.06 -4.09
C HIS A 116 -2.29 13.74 -4.18
N PRO A 117 -2.41 12.79 -3.23
CA PRO A 117 -1.58 11.57 -3.21
C PRO A 117 -1.73 10.74 -4.49
N LEU A 118 -2.93 10.70 -5.07
CA LEU A 118 -3.19 10.03 -6.35
C LEU A 118 -2.44 10.58 -7.57
N LEU A 119 -1.77 11.73 -7.49
CA LEU A 119 -0.85 12.18 -8.55
C LEU A 119 0.41 11.29 -8.63
N ASN A 120 0.81 10.69 -7.50
CA ASN A 120 2.00 9.86 -7.36
C ASN A 120 1.65 8.39 -7.07
N PHE A 121 0.36 8.02 -7.10
CA PHE A 121 -0.11 6.67 -6.82
C PHE A 121 -0.29 5.89 -8.11
N GLU A 122 0.47 4.81 -8.24
CA GLU A 122 0.32 3.82 -9.31
C GLU A 122 -0.59 2.70 -8.80
N TYR A 123 -1.69 2.45 -9.53
CA TYR A 123 -2.62 1.39 -9.15
C TYR A 123 -2.10 0.04 -9.63
N SER A 124 -2.31 -1.00 -8.84
CA SER A 124 -2.21 -2.38 -9.33
C SER A 124 -3.01 -2.54 -10.65
N ASP A 125 -2.43 -3.29 -11.59
CA ASP A 125 -2.96 -3.55 -12.93
C ASP A 125 -3.02 -2.33 -13.91
N SER A 126 -2.35 -1.21 -13.62
CA SER A 126 -2.10 -0.17 -14.65
C SER A 126 -1.03 -0.58 -15.67
N ASP A 127 -0.09 -1.44 -15.28
CA ASP A 127 1.07 -1.83 -16.06
C ASP A 127 0.70 -2.57 -17.35
N ARG A 128 1.13 -2.00 -18.48
CA ARG A 128 0.90 -2.57 -19.80
C ARG A 128 2.13 -3.34 -20.26
N TRP A 129 2.17 -4.59 -19.85
CA TRP A 129 3.11 -5.58 -20.38
C TRP A 129 3.01 -5.64 -21.91
N ASN A 130 4.11 -5.36 -22.58
CA ASN A 130 4.26 -5.55 -24.02
C ASN A 130 4.63 -7.01 -24.33
N ALA A 131 4.51 -7.41 -25.60
CA ALA A 131 4.73 -8.81 -25.99
C ALA A 131 6.17 -9.29 -25.81
N GLU A 132 7.15 -8.38 -25.91
CA GLU A 132 8.58 -8.69 -25.69
C GLU A 132 8.86 -8.87 -24.19
N GLU A 133 8.38 -7.96 -23.33
CA GLU A 133 8.47 -8.09 -21.87
C GLU A 133 7.87 -9.42 -21.36
N MET A 134 6.70 -9.80 -21.90
CA MET A 134 6.02 -11.04 -21.51
C MET A 134 6.79 -12.29 -21.96
N GLU A 135 7.38 -12.28 -23.16
CA GLU A 135 8.23 -13.35 -23.67
C GLU A 135 9.53 -13.46 -22.86
N THR A 136 10.21 -12.34 -22.59
CA THR A 136 11.41 -12.28 -21.74
C THR A 136 11.14 -12.81 -20.33
N PHE A 137 9.99 -12.47 -19.73
CA PHE A 137 9.60 -12.98 -18.42
C PHE A 137 9.36 -14.49 -18.42
N HIS A 138 8.68 -15.04 -19.44
CA HIS A 138 8.53 -16.49 -19.57
C HIS A 138 9.89 -17.19 -19.72
N GLN A 139 10.79 -16.65 -20.54
CA GLN A 139 12.14 -17.22 -20.72
C GLN A 139 12.97 -17.14 -19.43
N ALA A 140 12.92 -16.02 -18.72
CA ALA A 140 13.59 -15.84 -17.44
C ALA A 140 13.04 -16.77 -16.35
N LEU A 141 11.71 -16.96 -16.27
CA LEU A 141 11.09 -17.96 -15.38
C LEU A 141 11.56 -19.39 -15.68
N MET A 142 11.71 -19.77 -16.95
CA MET A 142 12.23 -21.09 -17.32
C MET A 142 13.73 -21.27 -17.00
N LYS A 143 14.47 -20.16 -16.88
CA LYS A 143 15.92 -20.11 -16.67
C LYS A 143 16.33 -20.02 -15.19
N TYR A 144 15.54 -19.31 -14.38
CA TYR A 144 15.82 -18.99 -12.97
C TYR A 144 14.75 -19.52 -11.99
N GLU A 145 13.70 -20.16 -12.48
CA GLU A 145 12.57 -20.70 -11.72
C GLU A 145 11.90 -19.68 -10.79
N LYS A 146 12.24 -19.70 -9.50
CA LYS A 146 11.66 -18.86 -8.44
C LYS A 146 12.63 -17.79 -7.93
N ASP A 147 13.80 -17.63 -8.52
CA ASP A 147 14.66 -16.48 -8.25
C ASP A 147 14.12 -15.24 -8.99
N PHE A 148 13.11 -14.62 -8.37
CA PHE A 148 12.48 -13.42 -8.91
C PHE A 148 13.47 -12.24 -9.05
N SER A 149 14.57 -12.21 -8.30
CA SER A 149 15.58 -11.15 -8.42
C SER A 149 16.31 -11.24 -9.77
N SER A 150 16.73 -12.45 -10.15
CA SER A 150 17.33 -12.71 -11.47
C SER A 150 16.32 -12.54 -12.61
N VAL A 151 15.06 -12.96 -12.40
CA VAL A 151 13.97 -12.72 -13.36
C VAL A 151 13.73 -11.22 -13.60
N ALA A 152 13.70 -10.40 -12.54
CA ALA A 152 13.52 -8.95 -12.65
C ALA A 152 14.63 -8.28 -13.46
N GLN A 153 15.88 -8.70 -13.22
CA GLN A 153 17.03 -8.16 -13.93
C GLN A 153 16.98 -8.48 -15.43
N GLU A 154 16.49 -9.66 -15.82
CA GLU A 154 16.36 -10.03 -17.23
C GLU A 154 15.20 -9.30 -17.93
N VAL A 155 14.09 -9.03 -17.22
CA VAL A 155 12.91 -8.31 -17.78
C VAL A 155 13.13 -6.80 -17.90
N SER A 156 14.01 -6.20 -17.07
CA SER A 156 14.65 -4.88 -17.27
C SER A 156 13.77 -3.66 -17.59
N SER A 157 12.44 -3.73 -17.43
CA SER A 157 11.51 -2.60 -17.62
C SER A 157 10.93 -2.06 -16.30
N TYR A 158 10.68 -2.94 -15.32
CA TYR A 158 10.05 -2.57 -14.03
C TYR A 158 10.87 -3.02 -12.82
N PHE A 159 11.98 -2.31 -12.58
CA PHE A 159 12.85 -2.49 -11.39
C PHE A 159 12.10 -2.25 -10.05
N THR A 160 10.94 -1.60 -10.09
CA THR A 160 10.05 -1.35 -8.94
C THR A 160 9.09 -2.51 -8.64
N PHE A 161 8.53 -3.19 -9.65
CA PHE A 161 7.41 -4.12 -9.47
C PHE A 161 7.79 -5.41 -8.74
N ILE A 162 8.97 -5.98 -9.02
CA ILE A 162 9.41 -7.21 -8.34
C ILE A 162 9.99 -6.93 -6.94
N VAL A 163 10.51 -5.73 -6.70
CA VAL A 163 10.86 -5.28 -5.33
C VAL A 163 9.59 -5.18 -4.47
N TRP A 164 8.44 -4.81 -5.03
CA TRP A 164 7.15 -4.85 -4.34
C TRP A 164 6.69 -6.28 -4.03
N LEU A 165 6.73 -7.21 -5.01
CA LEU A 165 6.43 -8.63 -4.78
C LEU A 165 7.30 -9.28 -3.69
N LEU A 166 8.56 -8.88 -3.59
CA LEU A 166 9.49 -9.38 -2.55
C LEU A 166 9.22 -8.78 -1.15
N ASN A 167 8.58 -7.60 -1.05
CA ASN A 167 8.24 -6.98 0.24
C ASN A 167 6.82 -7.32 0.74
N VAL A 168 5.90 -7.73 -0.14
CA VAL A 168 4.53 -8.15 0.25
C VAL A 168 4.45 -9.64 0.64
N ALA A 169 5.48 -10.43 0.32
CA ALA A 169 5.56 -11.86 0.60
C ALA A 169 6.51 -12.24 1.76
N ALA A 170 6.95 -11.27 2.57
CA ALA A 170 7.88 -11.43 3.70
C ALA A 170 7.27 -10.95 5.02
#